data_AF-A0A7Y0TR65-F1
#
_entry.id   AF-A0A7Y0TR65-F1
#
_cell.length_a   1.000
_cell.length_b   1.000
_cell.length_c   1.000
_cell.angle_alpha   90.00
_cell.angle_beta   90.00
_cell.angle_gamma   90.00
#
_symmetry.space_group_name_H-M   'P 1'
#
loop_
_entity.id
_entity.type
_entity.pdbx_description
1 polymer ?
#
loop_
_entity_poly.entity_id
_entity_poly.type
_entity_poly.pdbx_seq_one_letter_code
_entity_poly.pdbx_strand_id
1 'polypeptide(L)'
;MQSFLHPLAEIFGFTATDQSPKAQQYRLHRLCPFNNKVPNCTTDKAKNPLGVCSILQYNKPVITCPVRFREEWLITDDAASFFFKGGVQWSSLTEVRLNDAYGKSAGNIDVVLVAYDEKGKVIDFGALEIQAVYISGNVRDPFEYYMQDQKARCFMDWTRQPNYPRSAHSKPF
;
A
#
# COMPACT_ATOMS: atom_id res chain seq x y z
N MET A 1 19.13 -19.41 -11.31
CA MET A 1 18.41 -18.33 -10.62
C MET A 1 17.09 -18.92 -10.15
N GLN A 2 16.88 -19.08 -8.85
CA GLN A 2 15.71 -19.79 -8.32
C GLN A 2 14.46 -18.95 -8.60
N SER A 3 13.53 -19.48 -9.40
CA SER A 3 12.24 -18.84 -9.62
C SER A 3 11.49 -18.80 -8.29
N PHE A 4 11.17 -17.61 -7.79
CA PHE A 4 10.26 -17.45 -6.67
C PHE A 4 8.87 -17.87 -7.15
N LEU A 5 8.39 -19.01 -6.67
CA LEU A 5 7.07 -19.58 -7.00
C LEU A 5 5.97 -19.06 -6.06
N HIS A 6 6.36 -18.17 -5.14
CA HIS A 6 5.49 -17.52 -4.18
C HIS A 6 4.74 -16.36 -4.84
N PRO A 7 3.40 -16.26 -4.71
CA PRO A 7 2.62 -15.20 -5.35
C PRO A 7 2.62 -13.89 -4.56
N LEU A 8 2.89 -13.94 -3.24
CA LEU A 8 2.89 -12.74 -2.39
C LEU A 8 4.32 -12.22 -2.25
N ALA A 9 4.51 -10.92 -2.44
CA ALA A 9 5.80 -10.28 -2.18
C ALA A 9 5.87 -9.90 -0.70
N GLU A 10 4.87 -9.14 -0.23
CA GLU A 10 4.87 -8.60 1.13
C GLU A 10 3.56 -8.88 1.87
N ILE A 11 3.72 -9.36 3.10
CA ILE A 11 2.65 -9.69 4.02
C ILE A 11 2.82 -8.86 5.30
N PHE A 12 1.86 -7.99 5.57
CA PHE A 12 1.87 -6.96 6.62
C PHE A 12 3.12 -6.07 6.56
N GLY A 13 3.59 -5.79 5.34
CA GLY A 13 4.74 -4.92 5.05
C GLY A 13 6.11 -5.58 5.14
N PHE A 14 6.18 -6.91 5.29
CA PHE A 14 7.43 -7.66 5.32
C PHE A 14 7.46 -8.72 4.24
N THR A 15 8.64 -9.02 3.68
CA THR A 15 8.78 -10.09 2.68
C THR A 15 8.28 -11.43 3.22
N ALA A 16 7.78 -12.33 2.36
CA ALA A 16 7.31 -13.65 2.78
C ALA A 16 8.37 -14.49 3.51
N THR A 17 9.65 -14.22 3.26
CA THR A 17 10.79 -14.90 3.87
C THR A 17 11.31 -14.23 5.14
N ASP A 18 10.86 -13.03 5.49
CA ASP A 18 11.27 -12.35 6.71
C ASP A 18 10.66 -13.05 7.93
N GLN A 19 11.50 -13.67 8.75
CA GLN A 19 11.11 -14.37 9.99
C GLN A 19 11.54 -13.60 11.24
N SER A 20 11.87 -12.32 11.12
CA SER A 20 12.25 -11.49 12.26
C SER A 20 11.12 -11.39 13.30
N PRO A 21 11.45 -11.17 14.59
CA PRO A 21 10.42 -10.97 15.62
C PRO A 21 9.44 -9.85 15.27
N LYS A 22 9.92 -8.77 14.62
CA LYS A 22 9.08 -7.66 14.16
C LYS A 22 8.08 -8.12 13.10
N ALA A 23 8.52 -8.83 12.06
CA ALA A 23 7.64 -9.35 11.02
C ALA A 23 6.59 -10.30 11.59
N GLN A 24 6.99 -11.19 12.50
CA GLN A 24 6.07 -12.10 13.19
C GLN A 24 5.05 -11.35 14.05
N GLN A 25 5.48 -10.34 14.82
CA GLN A 25 4.59 -9.52 15.64
C GLN A 25 3.56 -8.78 14.78
N TYR A 26 3.97 -8.20 13.65
CA TYR A 26 3.07 -7.49 12.75
C TYR A 26 2.06 -8.40 12.10
N ARG A 27 2.46 -9.62 11.69
CA ARG A 27 1.54 -10.62 11.15
C ARG A 27 0.57 -11.15 12.20
N LEU A 28 1.05 -11.42 13.42
CA LEU A 28 0.24 -11.91 14.54
C LEU A 28 -0.85 -10.90 14.93
N HIS A 29 -0.48 -9.63 15.07
CA HIS A 29 -1.38 -8.55 15.49
C HIS A 29 -2.04 -7.81 14.32
N ARG A 30 -1.78 -8.24 13.08
CA ARG A 30 -2.32 -7.67 11.84
C ARG A 30 -2.03 -6.17 11.73
N LEU A 31 -0.81 -5.76 12.05
CA LEU A 31 -0.37 -4.37 12.06
C LEU A 31 0.07 -3.92 10.67
N CYS A 32 -0.09 -2.63 10.38
CA CYS A 32 0.37 -2.00 9.16
C CYS A 32 1.53 -1.06 9.50
N PRO A 33 2.73 -1.24 8.91
CA PRO A 33 3.87 -0.35 9.17
C PRO A 33 3.81 0.97 8.40
N PHE A 34 2.86 1.14 7.46
CA PHE A 34 2.86 2.24 6.49
C PHE A 34 1.89 3.36 6.86
N ASN A 35 1.99 3.90 8.07
CA ASN A 35 1.22 5.09 8.51
C ASN A 35 -0.29 5.00 8.21
N ASN A 36 -0.87 3.83 8.50
CA ASN A 36 -2.31 3.64 8.32
C ASN A 36 -3.11 4.45 9.37
N LYS A 37 -4.37 4.73 9.07
CA LYS A 37 -5.27 5.53 9.93
C LYS A 37 -5.38 4.97 11.35
N VAL A 38 -5.25 3.65 11.48
CA VAL A 38 -5.11 2.92 12.74
C VAL A 38 -3.88 2.01 12.64
N PRO A 39 -3.28 1.57 13.75
CA PRO A 39 -2.11 0.69 13.70
C PRO A 39 -2.34 -0.63 12.94
N ASN A 40 -3.58 -1.10 12.86
CA ASN A 40 -3.95 -2.34 12.18
C ASN A 40 -4.15 -2.16 10.67
N CYS A 41 -3.97 -3.24 9.91
CA CYS A 41 -4.35 -3.28 8.51
C CYS A 41 -5.88 -3.13 8.36
N THR A 42 -6.29 -2.28 7.43
CA THR A 42 -7.70 -1.97 7.14
C THR A 42 -8.18 -2.55 5.81
N THR A 43 -7.32 -3.23 5.05
CA THR A 43 -7.64 -3.75 3.72
C THR A 43 -8.66 -4.90 3.80
N ASP A 44 -9.68 -4.82 2.93
CA ASP A 44 -10.76 -5.80 2.76
C ASP A 44 -11.74 -5.89 3.96
N LYS A 45 -11.38 -6.60 5.05
CA LYS A 45 -12.31 -6.90 6.15
C LYS A 45 -11.76 -6.45 7.51
N ALA A 46 -12.57 -5.73 8.29
CA ALA A 46 -12.15 -5.21 9.60
C ALA A 46 -11.62 -6.28 10.58
N LYS A 47 -12.27 -7.46 10.66
CA LYS A 47 -11.89 -8.54 11.59
C LYS A 47 -10.86 -9.53 11.01
N ASN A 48 -10.71 -9.59 9.69
CA ASN A 48 -9.78 -10.48 9.00
C ASN A 48 -9.17 -9.80 7.77
N PRO A 49 -8.36 -8.75 7.99
CA PRO A 49 -7.83 -7.95 6.90
C PRO A 49 -6.96 -8.77 5.97
N LEU A 50 -6.96 -8.38 4.70
CA LEU A 50 -6.06 -8.92 3.68
C LEU A 50 -4.73 -8.19 3.79
N GLY A 51 -3.79 -8.76 4.54
CA GLY A 51 -2.48 -8.17 4.80
C GLY A 51 -1.51 -8.20 3.64
N VAL A 52 -1.95 -8.30 2.39
CA VAL A 52 -1.05 -8.40 1.21
C VAL A 52 -0.81 -7.00 0.66
N CYS A 53 0.40 -6.49 0.89
CA CYS A 53 0.79 -5.14 0.45
C CYS A 53 1.24 -5.13 -1.02
N SER A 54 1.81 -6.25 -1.48
CA SER A 54 2.28 -6.44 -2.84
C SER A 54 2.28 -7.92 -3.23
N ILE A 55 2.14 -8.19 -4.52
CA ILE A 55 2.26 -9.53 -5.13
C ILE A 55 3.55 -9.64 -5.94
N LEU A 56 4.02 -10.85 -6.20
CA LEU A 56 5.11 -11.11 -7.13
C LEU A 56 4.56 -11.38 -8.53
N GLN A 57 5.07 -10.62 -9.49
CA GLN A 57 4.86 -10.87 -10.92
C GLN A 57 6.21 -10.85 -11.63
N TYR A 58 6.55 -11.95 -12.32
CA TYR A 58 7.88 -12.14 -12.92
C TYR A 58 9.02 -11.87 -11.91
N ASN A 59 8.82 -12.31 -10.67
CA ASN A 59 9.74 -12.08 -9.54
C ASN A 59 9.99 -10.59 -9.19
N LYS A 60 9.08 -9.70 -9.58
CA LYS A 60 9.09 -8.29 -9.19
C LYS A 60 7.87 -7.97 -8.32
N PRO A 61 8.04 -7.20 -7.23
CA PRO A 61 6.91 -6.79 -6.42
C PRO A 61 6.04 -5.80 -7.19
N VAL A 62 4.73 -5.99 -7.10
CA VAL A 62 3.71 -5.09 -7.62
C VAL A 62 2.83 -4.67 -6.46
N ILE A 63 2.79 -3.37 -6.16
CA ILE A 63 2.04 -2.84 -5.01
C ILE A 63 0.54 -2.90 -5.30
N THR A 64 -0.19 -3.57 -4.41
CA THR A 64 -1.65 -3.77 -4.50
C THR A 64 -2.40 -3.02 -3.41
N CYS A 65 -1.69 -2.46 -2.43
CA CYS A 65 -2.27 -1.71 -1.32
C CYS A 65 -1.84 -0.23 -1.41
N PRO A 66 -2.77 0.73 -1.55
CA PRO A 66 -2.41 2.16 -1.67
C PRO A 66 -1.76 2.71 -0.39
N VAL A 67 -2.09 2.16 0.79
CA VAL A 67 -1.47 2.55 2.07
C VAL A 67 0.03 2.29 2.06
N ARG A 68 0.54 1.35 1.25
CA ARG A 68 1.98 1.12 1.13
C ARG A 68 2.76 2.36 0.70
N PHE A 69 2.20 3.20 -0.16
CA PHE A 69 2.88 4.41 -0.64
C PHE A 69 3.16 5.44 0.47
N ARG A 70 2.58 5.27 1.66
CA ARG A 70 2.78 6.13 2.82
C ARG A 70 3.99 5.72 3.67
N GLU A 71 4.79 4.76 3.21
CA GLU A 71 6.07 4.38 3.84
C GLU A 71 6.94 5.62 4.07
N GLU A 72 7.18 5.92 5.34
CA GLU A 72 7.98 7.06 5.80
C GLU A 72 7.59 8.41 5.19
N TRP A 73 6.37 8.53 4.65
CA TRP A 73 5.90 9.72 3.93
C TRP A 73 6.79 10.15 2.75
N LEU A 74 7.57 9.21 2.19
CA LEU A 74 8.49 9.49 1.07
C LEU A 74 7.77 10.08 -0.14
N ILE A 75 6.59 9.51 -0.48
CA ILE A 75 5.81 10.02 -1.62
C ILE A 75 5.38 11.49 -1.46
N THR A 76 5.14 11.93 -0.22
CA THR A 76 4.75 13.32 0.03
C THR A 76 5.94 14.27 0.00
N ASP A 77 7.12 13.80 0.39
CA ASP A 77 8.36 14.57 0.27
C ASP A 77 8.76 14.78 -1.21
N ASP A 78 8.71 13.70 -1.99
CA ASP A 78 8.94 13.75 -3.45
C ASP A 78 7.92 14.66 -4.14
N ALA A 79 6.65 14.52 -3.81
CA ALA A 79 5.59 15.35 -4.38
C ALA A 79 5.72 16.82 -3.96
N ALA A 80 6.08 17.12 -2.71
CA ALA A 80 6.32 18.49 -2.26
C ALA A 80 7.50 19.13 -3.02
N SER A 81 8.58 18.36 -3.24
CA SER A 81 9.73 18.79 -4.03
C SER A 81 9.39 19.02 -5.51
N PHE A 82 8.38 18.32 -6.03
CA PHE A 82 7.85 18.55 -7.38
C PHE A 82 6.96 19.79 -7.46
N PHE A 83 6.04 19.97 -6.50
CA PHE A 83 5.08 21.08 -6.51
C PHE A 83 5.71 22.42 -6.13
N PHE A 84 6.61 22.44 -5.15
CA PHE A 84 7.07 23.66 -4.51
C PHE A 84 8.55 23.92 -4.78
N LYS A 85 8.95 25.19 -4.71
CA LYS A 85 10.38 25.55 -4.73
C LYS A 85 11.05 25.08 -3.44
N GLY A 86 12.34 24.75 -3.52
CA GLY A 86 13.12 24.38 -2.35
C GLY A 86 13.10 25.47 -1.26
N GLY A 87 13.08 25.03 0.01
CA GLY A 87 13.09 25.91 1.19
C GLY A 87 11.71 26.38 1.67
N VAL A 88 10.63 25.99 0.99
CA VAL A 88 9.26 26.31 1.42
C VAL A 88 8.81 25.33 2.51
N GLN A 89 8.15 25.85 3.56
CA GLN A 89 7.52 25.02 4.59
C GLN A 89 6.22 24.42 4.05
N TRP A 90 6.00 23.14 4.30
CA TRP A 90 4.81 22.46 3.81
C TRP A 90 4.28 21.42 4.81
N SER A 91 3.00 21.08 4.66
CA SER A 91 2.33 20.01 5.39
C SER A 91 1.43 19.22 4.45
N SER A 92 1.11 17.98 4.82
CA SER A 92 0.19 17.11 4.06
C SER A 92 -1.09 16.85 4.83
N LEU A 93 -2.22 16.90 4.13
CA LEU A 93 -3.53 16.51 4.63
C LEU A 93 -3.98 15.27 3.86
N THR A 94 -4.42 14.22 4.54
CA THR A 94 -4.92 12.99 3.91
C THR A 94 -6.45 12.97 3.88
N GLU A 95 -7.05 12.35 2.86
CA GLU A 95 -8.50 12.15 2.72
C GLU A 95 -9.28 13.49 2.74
N VAL A 96 -8.87 14.46 1.92
CA VAL A 96 -9.53 15.78 1.87
C VAL A 96 -10.82 15.70 1.08
N ARG A 97 -11.95 15.98 1.74
CA ARG A 97 -13.28 15.91 1.12
C ARG A 97 -13.50 17.06 0.15
N LEU A 98 -13.88 16.71 -1.08
CA LEU A 98 -14.38 17.66 -2.06
C LEU A 98 -15.91 17.69 -2.02
N ASN A 99 -16.48 18.88 -1.86
CA ASN A 99 -17.92 19.09 -1.85
C ASN A 99 -18.38 19.71 -3.18
N ASP A 100 -19.57 19.32 -3.64
CA ASP A 100 -20.26 19.95 -4.76
C ASP A 100 -20.88 21.31 -4.36
N ALA A 101 -21.53 21.97 -5.33
CA ALA A 101 -22.17 23.27 -5.13
C ALA A 101 -23.27 23.28 -4.06
N TYR A 102 -23.76 22.11 -3.64
CA TYR A 102 -24.79 21.95 -2.60
C TYR A 102 -24.21 21.48 -1.27
N GLY A 103 -22.88 21.38 -1.14
CA GLY A 103 -22.20 20.93 0.06
C GLY A 103 -22.16 19.41 0.25
N LYS A 104 -22.55 18.62 -0.76
CA LYS A 104 -22.49 17.15 -0.72
C LYS A 104 -21.14 16.64 -1.23
N SER A 105 -20.67 15.49 -0.73
CA SER A 105 -19.43 14.86 -1.23
C SER A 105 -19.48 14.63 -2.74
N ALA A 106 -18.55 15.24 -3.46
CA ALA A 106 -18.20 14.91 -4.84
C ALA A 106 -17.08 13.87 -4.93
N GLY A 107 -16.27 13.74 -3.87
CA GLY A 107 -15.16 12.79 -3.80
C GLY A 107 -14.24 13.13 -2.65
N ASN A 108 -13.12 12.42 -2.58
CA ASN A 108 -12.00 12.75 -1.69
C ASN A 108 -10.73 12.81 -2.53
N ILE A 109 -9.82 13.71 -2.16
CA ILE A 109 -8.43 13.71 -2.63
C ILE A 109 -7.62 12.88 -1.64
N ASP A 110 -6.78 11.97 -2.13
CA ASP A 110 -5.96 11.12 -1.26
C ASP A 110 -5.02 11.94 -0.37
N VAL A 111 -4.25 12.84 -0.97
CA VAL A 111 -3.35 13.76 -0.26
C VAL A 111 -3.40 15.17 -0.85
N VAL A 112 -3.49 16.17 0.01
CA VAL A 112 -3.28 17.59 -0.35
C VAL A 112 -2.05 18.09 0.38
N LEU A 113 -1.06 18.52 -0.38
CA LEU A 113 0.13 19.23 0.10
C LEU A 113 -0.17 20.72 0.13
N VAL A 114 0.19 21.38 1.23
CA VAL A 114 -0.05 22.81 1.42
C VAL A 114 1.26 23.47 1.81
N ALA A 115 1.68 24.45 1.02
CA ALA A 115 2.82 25.30 1.29
C ALA A 115 2.37 26.57 2.03
N TYR A 116 3.16 27.02 3.00
CA TYR A 116 2.88 28.23 3.76
C TYR A 116 4.13 29.06 4.03
N ASP A 117 3.93 30.37 4.18
CA ASP A 117 5.00 31.29 4.60
C ASP A 117 5.30 31.18 6.10
N GLU A 118 6.30 31.92 6.57
CA GLU A 118 6.73 31.94 7.99
C GLU A 118 5.62 32.39 8.96
N LYS A 119 4.58 33.06 8.47
CA LYS A 119 3.42 33.50 9.26
C LYS A 119 2.28 32.48 9.23
N GLY A 120 2.47 31.34 8.57
CA GLY A 120 1.47 30.29 8.40
C GLY A 120 0.42 30.62 7.34
N LYS A 121 0.62 31.64 6.51
CA LYS A 121 -0.30 31.93 5.41
C LYS A 121 -0.05 30.92 4.29
N VAL A 122 -1.10 30.23 3.86
CA VAL A 122 -1.06 29.34 2.70
C VAL A 122 -0.69 30.16 1.44
N ILE A 123 0.35 29.72 0.74
CA ILE A 123 0.87 30.36 -0.47
C ILE A 123 0.71 29.51 -1.72
N ASP A 124 0.63 28.18 -1.57
CA ASP A 124 0.44 27.25 -2.69
C ASP A 124 -0.11 25.90 -2.20
N PHE A 125 -0.62 25.07 -3.11
CA PHE A 125 -1.06 23.72 -2.80
C PHE A 125 -0.90 22.76 -3.99
N GLY A 126 -0.76 21.48 -3.69
CA GLY A 126 -0.72 20.39 -4.68
C GLY A 126 -1.62 19.24 -4.26
N ALA A 127 -2.38 18.68 -5.21
CA ALA A 127 -3.18 17.47 -4.98
C ALA A 127 -2.42 16.26 -5.52
N LEU A 128 -2.36 15.19 -4.73
CA LEU A 128 -1.71 13.93 -5.06
C LEU A 128 -2.73 12.80 -4.90
N GLU A 129 -3.04 12.13 -6.01
CA GLU A 129 -3.88 10.93 -6.04
C GLU A 129 -3.01 9.67 -6.17
N ILE A 130 -3.32 8.63 -5.39
CA ILE A 130 -2.50 7.43 -5.27
C ILE A 130 -3.30 6.22 -5.73
N GLN A 131 -2.88 5.60 -6.84
CA GLN A 131 -3.52 4.39 -7.35
C GLN A 131 -2.56 3.19 -7.28
N ALA A 132 -2.96 2.16 -6.53
CA ALA A 132 -2.30 0.86 -6.53
C ALA A 132 -2.81 -0.02 -7.68
N VAL A 133 -2.10 -1.13 -7.94
CA VAL A 133 -2.43 -2.00 -9.06
C VAL A 133 -3.61 -2.92 -8.73
N TYR A 134 -4.60 -2.95 -9.63
CA TYR A 134 -5.65 -3.95 -9.61
C TYR A 134 -5.11 -5.32 -9.99
N ILE A 135 -5.61 -6.36 -9.34
CA ILE A 135 -5.25 -7.75 -9.61
C ILE A 135 -6.45 -8.54 -10.12
N SER A 136 -6.18 -9.53 -10.96
CA SER A 136 -7.09 -10.63 -11.28
C SER A 136 -6.70 -11.87 -10.47
N GLY A 137 -7.61 -12.84 -10.39
CA GLY A 137 -7.43 -14.05 -9.58
C GLY A 137 -7.77 -13.84 -8.11
N ASN A 138 -7.24 -14.72 -7.25
CA ASN A 138 -7.52 -14.77 -5.82
C ASN A 138 -6.21 -14.67 -5.02
N VAL A 139 -6.03 -13.54 -4.33
CA VAL A 139 -4.91 -13.29 -3.42
C VAL A 139 -5.18 -13.72 -1.97
N ARG A 140 -6.45 -13.93 -1.61
CA ARG A 140 -6.86 -14.30 -0.26
C ARG A 140 -6.48 -15.73 0.10
N ASP A 141 -6.68 -16.68 -0.81
CA ASP A 141 -6.37 -18.09 -0.59
C ASP A 141 -4.87 -18.33 -0.32
N PRO A 142 -3.92 -17.83 -1.16
CA PRO A 142 -2.49 -17.95 -0.85
C PRO A 142 -2.12 -17.20 0.44
N PHE A 143 -2.76 -16.06 0.74
CA PHE A 143 -2.53 -15.34 1.98
C PHE A 143 -2.96 -16.15 3.20
N GLU A 144 -4.16 -16.70 3.21
CA GLU A 144 -4.67 -17.50 4.32
C GLU A 144 -3.88 -18.80 4.46
N TYR A 145 -3.48 -19.41 3.35
CA TYR A 145 -2.57 -20.55 3.36
C TYR A 145 -1.22 -20.15 3.98
N TYR A 146 -0.57 -19.07 3.55
CA TYR A 146 0.68 -18.61 4.15
C TYR A 146 0.54 -18.36 5.67
N MET A 147 -0.55 -17.71 6.10
CA MET A 147 -0.76 -17.33 7.50
C MET A 147 -0.96 -18.51 8.46
N GLN A 148 -1.34 -19.69 7.97
CA GLN A 148 -1.48 -20.91 8.80
C GLN A 148 -0.13 -21.46 9.28
N ASP A 149 0.94 -21.32 8.48
CA ASP A 149 2.30 -21.72 8.88
C ASP A 149 3.33 -20.91 8.09
N GLN A 150 3.62 -19.71 8.59
CA GLN A 150 4.48 -18.73 7.91
C GLN A 150 5.91 -19.27 7.71
N LYS A 151 6.39 -20.13 8.61
CA LYS A 151 7.75 -20.67 8.55
C LYS A 151 7.83 -21.78 7.49
N ALA A 152 6.89 -22.72 7.49
CA ALA A 152 6.90 -23.79 6.49
C ALA A 152 6.53 -23.29 5.08
N ARG A 153 5.78 -22.18 4.98
CA ARG A 153 5.18 -21.71 3.71
C ARG A 153 5.86 -20.48 3.11
N CYS A 154 6.94 -19.98 3.71
CA CYS A 154 7.70 -18.83 3.19
C CYS A 154 8.28 -19.03 1.78
N PHE A 155 8.45 -20.28 1.35
CA PHE A 155 8.87 -20.66 -0.01
C PHE A 155 7.81 -21.49 -0.74
N MET A 156 6.53 -21.36 -0.40
CA MET A 156 5.46 -22.11 -1.05
C MET A 156 5.41 -21.88 -2.56
N ASP A 157 5.06 -22.91 -3.32
CA ASP A 157 4.73 -22.83 -4.74
C ASP A 157 3.21 -22.73 -4.89
N TRP A 158 2.74 -21.62 -5.47
CA TRP A 158 1.31 -21.41 -5.75
C TRP A 158 0.98 -21.45 -7.25
N THR A 159 1.97 -21.69 -8.13
CA THR A 159 1.83 -21.50 -9.59
C THR A 159 0.81 -22.41 -10.25
N ARG A 160 0.54 -23.58 -9.65
CA ARG A 160 -0.43 -24.56 -10.15
C ARG A 160 -1.83 -24.41 -9.56
N GLN A 161 -2.03 -23.48 -8.63
CA GLN A 161 -3.33 -23.29 -8.00
C GLN A 161 -4.28 -22.53 -8.93
N PRO A 162 -5.59 -22.86 -8.92
CA PRO A 162 -6.58 -22.11 -9.67
C PRO A 162 -6.59 -20.64 -9.23
N ASN A 163 -6.94 -19.74 -10.16
CA ASN A 163 -7.05 -18.30 -9.89
C ASN A 163 -5.76 -17.66 -9.33
N TYR A 164 -4.58 -18.09 -9.79
CA TYR A 164 -3.30 -17.47 -9.42
C TYR A 164 -3.36 -15.92 -9.52
N PRO A 165 -2.92 -15.17 -8.49
CA PRO A 165 -2.95 -13.71 -8.50
C PRO A 165 -2.10 -13.12 -9.63
N ARG A 166 -2.67 -12.23 -10.45
CA ARG A 166 -1.93 -11.54 -11.52
C ARG A 166 -2.30 -10.07 -11.50
N SER A 167 -1.38 -9.18 -11.87
CA SER A 167 -1.80 -7.80 -12.14
C SER A 167 -2.68 -7.73 -13.38
N ALA A 168 -3.67 -6.83 -13.35
CA ALA A 168 -4.69 -6.70 -14.39
C ALA A 168 -4.14 -6.19 -15.75
N HIS A 169 -2.90 -5.69 -15.81
CA HIS A 169 -2.28 -5.15 -17.04
C HIS A 169 -1.34 -6.13 -17.75
N SER A 170 -1.41 -7.42 -17.45
CA SER A 170 -0.57 -8.45 -18.07
C SER A 170 -1.04 -8.94 -19.46
N LYS A 171 -1.73 -8.09 -20.25
CA LYS A 171 -1.78 -8.35 -21.70
C LYS A 171 -0.45 -7.84 -22.28
N PRO A 172 0.42 -8.72 -22.79
CA PRO A 172 1.54 -8.25 -23.60
C PRO A 172 0.95 -7.49 -24.81
N PHE A 173 1.47 -6.31 -25.08
CA PHE A 173 1.35 -5.72 -26.42
C PHE A 173 2.06 -6.63 -27.42
#